data_AF-A0AAP2GRN3-F1
#
_entry.id   AF-A0AAP2GRN3-F1
#
_cell.length_a   1.000
_cell.length_b   1.000
_cell.length_c   1.000
_cell.angle_alpha   90.00
_cell.angle_beta   90.00
_cell.angle_gamma   90.00
#
_symmetry.space_group_name_H-M   'P 1'
#
loop_
_entity.id
_entity.type
_entity.pdbx_description
1 polymer ?
#
loop_
_entity_poly.entity_id
_entity_poly.type
_entity_poly.pdbx_seq_one_letter_code
_entity_poly.pdbx_strand_id
1 'polypeptide(L)'
;MIRKVLFALPVAALLTGCGNQAEKETLQKQVDSLSLELERSHQMSQALTEVGTLMDSIDASRQLLRVNMVEGTTYSDYAARMKDLNAYIKDTQKKIDDLEKSVRNSKANANAFSRTIKKLKADLESKTQEITLLQEQVEKYRNENQNLVTTVELQDAELADKEVLIESKNQELAFIEARIQELMIQSKVSEADAYYTRAVAVEETANRTRLAPRKKKETLKEAVELYRKALSLGKNEAEAKITEIEKRL
;
A
#
# COMPACT_ATOMS: atom_id res chain seq x y z
N MET A 1 -122.67 -40.74 -46.44
CA MET A 1 -121.59 -40.37 -47.38
C MET A 1 -120.41 -39.89 -46.55
N ILE A 2 -119.37 -40.73 -46.35
CA ILE A 2 -118.03 -40.63 -47.01
C ILE A 2 -117.27 -39.37 -46.51
N ARG A 3 -116.08 -39.36 -45.89
CA ARG A 3 -114.98 -40.33 -45.66
C ARG A 3 -113.97 -39.74 -44.63
N LYS A 4 -113.40 -40.61 -43.79
CA LYS A 4 -112.02 -40.72 -43.25
C LYS A 4 -111.06 -39.50 -43.25
N VAL A 5 -110.29 -39.29 -42.17
CA VAL A 5 -108.89 -39.79 -41.95
C VAL A 5 -108.33 -39.30 -40.59
N LEU A 6 -107.51 -40.18 -39.98
CA LEU A 6 -106.66 -40.13 -38.76
C LEU A 6 -105.85 -38.84 -38.48
N PHE A 7 -105.46 -38.63 -37.21
CA PHE A 7 -104.07 -38.32 -36.71
C PHE A 7 -104.15 -38.22 -35.15
N ALA A 8 -103.67 -39.18 -34.34
CA ALA A 8 -102.30 -39.43 -33.87
C ALA A 8 -101.64 -38.26 -33.08
N LEU A 9 -101.48 -38.47 -31.77
CA LEU A 9 -100.61 -37.77 -30.79
C LEU A 9 -99.13 -37.74 -31.29
N PRO A 10 -98.25 -36.78 -30.88
CA PRO A 10 -97.68 -36.89 -29.53
C PRO A 10 -97.23 -35.60 -28.81
N VAL A 11 -97.13 -35.77 -27.49
CA VAL A 11 -96.29 -35.05 -26.53
C VAL A 11 -94.83 -34.97 -27.01
N ALA A 12 -94.33 -33.77 -27.33
CA ALA A 12 -92.90 -33.53 -27.57
C ALA A 12 -92.57 -32.03 -27.44
N ALA A 13 -92.50 -31.52 -26.21
CA ALA A 13 -92.00 -30.15 -25.94
C ALA A 13 -91.28 -30.04 -24.58
N LEU A 14 -90.43 -31.02 -24.23
CA LEU A 14 -89.65 -31.03 -22.98
C LEU A 14 -88.17 -31.40 -23.14
N LEU A 15 -87.54 -31.20 -24.30
CA LEU A 15 -86.13 -31.63 -24.51
C LEU A 15 -85.23 -30.64 -25.28
N THR A 16 -85.36 -29.32 -25.07
CA THR A 16 -84.40 -28.34 -25.63
C THR A 16 -83.62 -27.51 -24.58
N GLY A 17 -83.45 -28.03 -23.36
CA GLY A 17 -82.88 -27.25 -22.23
C GLY A 17 -81.50 -27.64 -21.68
N CYS A 18 -80.90 -28.79 -22.01
CA CYS A 18 -79.80 -29.34 -21.19
C CYS A 18 -78.44 -29.59 -21.87
N GLY A 19 -78.15 -28.96 -23.03
CA GLY A 19 -76.86 -29.10 -23.73
C GLY A 19 -75.83 -27.99 -23.48
N ASN A 20 -76.29 -26.74 -23.33
CA ASN A 20 -75.40 -25.56 -23.33
C ASN A 20 -74.83 -25.19 -21.95
N GLN A 21 -75.41 -25.69 -20.85
CA GLN A 21 -75.01 -25.31 -19.50
C GLN A 21 -73.67 -25.96 -19.08
N ALA A 22 -73.51 -27.25 -19.37
CA ALA A 22 -72.31 -28.01 -19.03
C ALA A 22 -71.08 -27.55 -19.83
N GLU A 23 -71.26 -27.24 -21.12
CA GLU A 23 -70.19 -26.72 -21.99
C GLU A 23 -69.80 -25.28 -21.61
N LYS A 24 -70.77 -24.46 -21.19
CA LYS A 24 -70.49 -23.13 -20.64
C LYS A 24 -69.71 -23.23 -19.33
N GLU A 25 -70.06 -24.15 -18.44
CA GLU A 25 -69.31 -24.38 -17.19
C GLU A 25 -67.89 -24.91 -17.42
N THR A 26 -67.66 -25.78 -18.40
CA THR A 26 -66.30 -26.25 -18.73
C THR A 26 -65.46 -25.14 -19.36
N LEU A 27 -66.04 -24.33 -20.25
CA LEU A 27 -65.38 -23.17 -20.83
C LEU A 27 -65.08 -22.11 -19.75
N GLN A 28 -65.99 -21.87 -18.81
CA GLN A 28 -65.77 -20.98 -17.68
C GLN A 28 -64.57 -21.44 -16.84
N LYS A 29 -64.53 -22.73 -16.47
CA LYS A 29 -63.40 -23.31 -15.73
C LYS A 29 -62.07 -23.22 -16.50
N GLN A 30 -62.10 -23.36 -17.83
CA GLN A 30 -60.91 -23.21 -18.66
C GLN A 30 -60.43 -21.76 -18.67
N VAL A 31 -61.34 -20.79 -18.86
CA VAL A 31 -61.03 -19.36 -18.80
C VAL A 31 -60.49 -18.97 -17.42
N ASP A 32 -61.10 -19.46 -16.34
CA ASP A 32 -60.64 -19.22 -14.96
C ASP A 32 -59.25 -19.82 -14.73
N SER A 33 -58.98 -21.02 -15.27
CA SER A 33 -57.65 -21.64 -15.17
C SER A 33 -56.59 -20.89 -15.98
N LEU A 34 -56.93 -20.44 -17.19
CA LEU A 34 -56.05 -19.73 -18.11
C LEU A 34 -55.75 -18.32 -17.60
N SER A 35 -56.73 -17.63 -17.02
CA SER A 35 -56.53 -16.32 -16.41
C SER A 35 -55.61 -16.40 -15.19
N LEU A 36 -55.78 -17.43 -14.34
CA LEU A 36 -54.91 -17.68 -13.19
C LEU A 36 -53.48 -18.06 -13.63
N GLU A 37 -53.32 -18.80 -14.72
CA GLU A 37 -52.02 -19.14 -15.30
C GLU A 37 -51.34 -17.93 -15.97
N LEU A 38 -52.13 -17.08 -16.65
CA LEU A 38 -51.65 -15.83 -17.24
C LEU A 38 -51.15 -14.86 -16.17
N GLU A 39 -51.89 -14.71 -15.07
CA GLU A 39 -51.50 -13.86 -13.94
C GLU A 39 -50.20 -14.34 -13.30
N ARG A 40 -50.06 -15.66 -13.07
CA ARG A 40 -48.80 -16.26 -12.58
C ARG A 40 -47.64 -16.04 -13.54
N SER A 41 -47.87 -16.19 -14.84
CA SER A 41 -46.84 -15.92 -15.85
C SER A 41 -46.41 -14.45 -15.84
N HIS A 42 -47.34 -13.52 -15.63
CA HIS A 42 -47.05 -12.09 -15.56
C HIS A 42 -46.23 -11.73 -14.31
N GLN A 43 -46.59 -12.28 -13.15
CA GLN A 43 -45.83 -12.12 -11.90
C GLN A 43 -44.42 -12.70 -12.02
N MET A 44 -44.27 -13.87 -12.66
CA MET A 44 -42.96 -14.48 -12.93
C MET A 44 -42.09 -13.60 -13.80
N SER A 45 -42.65 -13.00 -14.86
CA SER A 45 -41.93 -12.08 -15.74
C SER A 45 -41.48 -10.80 -15.03
N GLN A 46 -42.32 -10.26 -14.15
CA GLN A 46 -41.96 -9.09 -13.33
C GLN A 46 -40.81 -9.42 -12.37
N ALA A 47 -40.90 -10.54 -11.66
CA ALA A 47 -39.85 -10.96 -10.74
C ALA A 47 -38.52 -11.28 -11.47
N LEU A 48 -38.56 -11.85 -12.69
CA LEU A 48 -37.37 -12.00 -13.53
C LEU A 48 -36.76 -10.65 -13.94
N THR A 49 -37.59 -9.67 -14.25
CA THR A 49 -37.14 -8.31 -14.57
C THR A 49 -36.46 -7.66 -13.36
N GLU A 50 -37.04 -7.80 -12.18
CA GLU A 50 -36.45 -7.31 -10.94
C GLU A 50 -35.10 -7.98 -10.64
N VAL A 51 -34.99 -9.30 -10.81
CA VAL A 51 -33.71 -10.00 -10.68
C VAL A 51 -32.69 -9.48 -11.69
N GLY A 52 -33.10 -9.17 -12.92
CA GLY A 52 -32.25 -8.51 -13.92
C GLY A 52 -31.71 -7.16 -13.42
N THR A 53 -32.57 -6.30 -12.88
CA THR A 53 -32.14 -4.99 -12.35
C THR A 53 -31.17 -5.11 -11.17
N LEU A 54 -31.34 -6.12 -10.32
CA LEU A 54 -30.40 -6.39 -9.23
C LEU A 54 -29.06 -6.92 -9.76
N MET A 55 -29.09 -7.80 -10.78
CA MET A 55 -27.88 -8.26 -11.45
C MET A 55 -27.10 -7.12 -12.10
N ASP A 56 -27.79 -6.18 -12.75
CA ASP A 56 -27.18 -4.97 -13.32
C ASP A 56 -26.55 -4.09 -12.23
N SER A 57 -27.21 -3.97 -11.08
CA SER A 57 -26.68 -3.23 -9.92
C SER A 57 -25.43 -3.89 -9.33
N ILE A 58 -25.40 -5.23 -9.29
CA ILE A 58 -24.22 -6.02 -8.91
C ILE A 58 -23.08 -5.79 -9.91
N ASP A 59 -23.38 -5.77 -11.21
CA ASP A 59 -22.39 -5.52 -12.26
C ASP A 59 -21.80 -4.12 -12.19
N ALA A 60 -22.64 -3.09 -12.06
CA ALA A 60 -22.20 -1.71 -11.90
C ALA A 60 -21.32 -1.54 -10.66
N SER A 61 -21.76 -2.09 -9.53
CA SER A 61 -21.01 -2.02 -8.27
C SER A 61 -19.67 -2.76 -8.37
N ARG A 62 -19.64 -3.96 -8.95
CA ARG A 62 -18.41 -4.74 -9.15
C ARG A 62 -17.42 -3.99 -10.06
N GLN A 63 -17.91 -3.40 -11.15
CA GLN A 63 -17.06 -2.67 -12.08
C GLN A 63 -16.43 -1.43 -11.41
N LEU A 64 -17.22 -0.70 -10.63
CA LEU A 64 -16.73 0.43 -9.84
C LEU A 64 -15.69 -0.01 -8.82
N LEU A 65 -15.87 -1.15 -8.14
CA LEU A 65 -14.86 -1.69 -7.23
C LEU A 65 -13.55 -1.99 -7.96
N ARG A 66 -13.60 -2.59 -9.16
CA ARG A 66 -12.39 -2.85 -9.96
C ARG A 66 -11.66 -1.56 -10.35
N VAL A 67 -12.37 -0.56 -10.88
CA VAL A 67 -11.77 0.74 -11.26
C VAL A 67 -11.13 1.42 -10.05
N ASN A 68 -11.85 1.45 -8.93
CA ASN A 68 -11.38 2.03 -7.69
C ASN A 68 -10.18 1.31 -7.07
N MET A 69 -10.03 0.00 -7.29
CA MET A 69 -8.81 -0.71 -6.89
C MET A 69 -7.61 -0.30 -7.73
N VAL A 70 -7.80 -0.01 -9.01
CA VAL A 70 -6.71 0.43 -9.91
C VAL A 70 -6.32 1.88 -9.64
N GLU A 71 -7.30 2.76 -9.45
CA GLU A 71 -7.09 4.20 -9.26
C GLU A 71 -6.75 4.58 -7.81
N GLY A 72 -6.95 3.65 -6.86
CA GLY A 72 -6.74 3.85 -5.44
C GLY A 72 -7.93 4.52 -4.77
N THR A 73 -8.49 3.88 -3.75
CA THR A 73 -9.57 4.44 -2.91
C THR A 73 -9.36 4.13 -1.45
N THR A 74 -10.06 4.86 -0.57
CA THR A 74 -9.96 4.59 0.86
C THR A 74 -10.59 3.24 1.19
N TYR A 75 -10.02 2.54 2.18
CA TYR A 75 -10.57 1.26 2.63
C TYR A 75 -12.02 1.40 3.13
N SER A 76 -12.36 2.53 3.77
CA SER A 76 -13.74 2.79 4.21
C SER A 76 -14.74 2.83 3.06
N ASP A 77 -14.36 3.46 1.94
CA ASP A 77 -15.23 3.53 0.76
C ASP A 77 -15.37 2.15 0.11
N TYR A 78 -14.30 1.37 0.05
CA TYR A 78 -14.32 0.00 -0.42
C TYR A 78 -15.24 -0.88 0.46
N ALA A 79 -15.07 -0.83 1.79
CA ALA A 79 -15.84 -1.63 2.74
C ALA A 79 -17.34 -1.30 2.69
N ALA A 80 -17.69 -0.02 2.58
CA ALA A 80 -19.08 0.41 2.44
C ALA A 80 -19.70 -0.14 1.13
N ARG A 81 -19.01 0.03 0.00
CA ARG A 81 -19.48 -0.49 -1.30
C ARG A 81 -19.58 -2.02 -1.30
N MET A 82 -18.65 -2.70 -0.63
CA MET A 82 -18.71 -4.15 -0.50
C MET A 82 -19.90 -4.61 0.33
N LYS A 83 -20.24 -3.89 1.40
CA LYS A 83 -21.43 -4.18 2.20
C LYS A 83 -22.71 -4.07 1.36
N ASP A 84 -22.84 -3.02 0.56
CA ASP A 84 -24.01 -2.81 -0.31
C ASP A 84 -24.09 -3.90 -1.39
N LEU A 85 -22.96 -4.24 -2.01
CA LEU A 85 -22.88 -5.29 -3.00
C LEU A 85 -23.24 -6.68 -2.42
N ASN A 86 -22.78 -7.00 -1.22
CA ASN A 86 -23.17 -8.23 -0.52
C ASN A 86 -24.67 -8.26 -0.20
N ALA A 87 -25.29 -7.11 0.08
CA ALA A 87 -26.74 -7.01 0.27
C ALA A 87 -27.47 -7.30 -1.05
N TYR A 88 -27.05 -6.71 -2.17
CA TYR A 88 -27.63 -6.99 -3.48
C TYR A 88 -27.52 -8.47 -3.89
N ILE A 89 -26.38 -9.11 -3.64
CA ILE A 89 -26.20 -10.55 -3.89
C ILE A 89 -27.21 -11.36 -3.08
N LYS A 90 -27.35 -11.06 -1.78
CA LYS A 90 -28.27 -11.78 -0.89
C LYS A 90 -29.73 -11.61 -1.31
N ASP A 91 -30.13 -10.39 -1.70
CA ASP A 91 -31.48 -10.11 -2.17
C ASP A 91 -31.75 -10.79 -3.53
N THR A 92 -30.77 -10.78 -4.44
CA THR A 92 -30.86 -11.47 -5.73
C THR A 92 -30.98 -12.98 -5.53
N GLN A 93 -30.17 -13.57 -4.65
CA GLN A 93 -30.22 -14.99 -4.33
C GLN A 93 -31.60 -15.39 -3.81
N LYS A 94 -32.15 -14.61 -2.87
CA LYS A 94 -33.48 -14.86 -2.32
C LYS A 94 -34.56 -14.81 -3.40
N LYS A 95 -34.53 -13.80 -4.28
CA LYS A 95 -35.50 -13.70 -5.39
C LYS A 95 -35.37 -14.84 -6.39
N ILE A 96 -34.15 -15.28 -6.72
CA ILE A 96 -33.91 -16.44 -7.58
C ILE A 96 -34.48 -17.72 -6.93
N ASP A 97 -34.29 -17.92 -5.63
CA ASP A 97 -34.82 -19.07 -4.91
C ASP A 97 -36.36 -19.06 -4.86
N ASP A 98 -36.98 -17.90 -4.70
CA ASP A 98 -38.44 -17.75 -4.70
C ASP A 98 -39.04 -17.93 -6.11
N LEU A 99 -38.34 -17.47 -7.15
CA LEU A 99 -38.65 -17.79 -8.56
C LEU A 99 -38.57 -19.30 -8.82
N GLU A 100 -37.52 -19.97 -8.31
CA GLU A 100 -37.34 -21.41 -8.48
C GLU A 100 -38.50 -22.21 -7.85
N LYS A 101 -38.93 -21.84 -6.64
CA LYS A 101 -40.12 -22.43 -5.99
C LYS A 101 -41.40 -22.15 -6.78
N SER A 102 -41.57 -20.93 -7.27
CA SER A 102 -42.76 -20.51 -8.01
C SER A 102 -42.91 -21.27 -9.34
N VAL A 103 -41.80 -21.51 -10.05
CA VAL A 103 -41.78 -22.31 -11.29
C VAL A 103 -42.14 -23.77 -11.04
N ARG A 104 -41.69 -24.38 -9.94
CA ARG A 104 -42.05 -25.77 -9.59
C ARG A 104 -43.55 -25.97 -9.39
N ASN A 105 -44.28 -24.91 -9.05
CA ASN A 105 -45.72 -24.93 -8.81
C ASN A 105 -46.56 -24.56 -10.06
N SER A 106 -45.92 -24.27 -11.21
CA SER A 106 -46.57 -23.86 -12.47
C SER A 106 -46.51 -24.98 -13.53
N LYS A 107 -47.56 -25.12 -14.37
CA LYS A 107 -47.63 -26.14 -15.45
C LYS A 107 -47.30 -25.58 -16.84
N ALA A 108 -47.80 -24.40 -17.23
CA ALA A 108 -47.40 -23.76 -18.47
C ALA A 108 -46.10 -22.95 -18.32
N ASN A 109 -45.29 -22.96 -19.39
CA ASN A 109 -44.01 -22.22 -19.53
C ASN A 109 -42.92 -22.53 -18.48
N ALA A 110 -43.11 -23.52 -17.60
CA ALA A 110 -42.17 -23.88 -16.55
C ALA A 110 -40.76 -24.22 -17.07
N ASN A 111 -40.67 -24.85 -18.25
CA ASN A 111 -39.39 -25.21 -18.85
C ASN A 111 -38.56 -23.99 -19.30
N ALA A 112 -39.19 -22.94 -19.83
CA ALA A 112 -38.50 -21.74 -20.27
C ALA A 112 -38.02 -20.90 -19.08
N PHE A 113 -38.87 -20.72 -18.07
CA PHE A 113 -38.48 -20.02 -16.84
C PHE A 113 -37.43 -20.78 -16.05
N SER A 114 -37.51 -22.12 -15.97
CA SER A 114 -36.50 -22.93 -15.29
C SER A 114 -35.11 -22.77 -15.91
N ARG A 115 -35.00 -22.75 -17.25
CA ARG A 115 -33.71 -22.50 -17.93
C ARG A 115 -33.15 -21.11 -17.61
N THR A 116 -34.01 -20.10 -17.62
CA THR A 116 -33.63 -18.71 -17.32
C THR A 116 -33.15 -18.57 -15.87
N ILE A 117 -33.87 -19.14 -14.91
CA ILE A 117 -33.49 -19.13 -13.49
C ILE A 117 -32.16 -19.86 -13.28
N LYS A 118 -31.95 -21.02 -13.92
CA LYS A 118 -30.66 -21.72 -13.86
C LYS A 118 -29.51 -20.86 -14.37
N LYS A 119 -29.72 -20.13 -15.47
CA LYS A 119 -28.71 -19.20 -15.99
C LYS A 119 -28.43 -18.06 -15.01
N LEU A 120 -29.47 -17.40 -14.48
CA LEU A 120 -29.33 -16.32 -13.50
C LEU A 120 -28.59 -16.79 -12.23
N LYS A 121 -28.85 -18.02 -11.79
CA LYS A 121 -28.15 -18.62 -10.65
C LYS A 121 -26.67 -18.84 -10.93
N ALA A 122 -26.33 -19.37 -12.10
CA ALA A 122 -24.93 -19.55 -12.52
C ALA A 122 -24.20 -18.21 -12.69
N ASP A 123 -24.87 -17.21 -13.27
CA ASP A 123 -24.32 -15.86 -13.44
C ASP A 123 -24.09 -15.19 -12.07
N LEU A 124 -25.03 -15.31 -11.13
CA LEU A 124 -24.88 -14.79 -9.77
C LEU A 124 -23.74 -15.49 -9.02
N GLU A 125 -23.62 -16.81 -9.16
CA GLU A 125 -22.54 -17.58 -8.54
C GLU A 125 -21.17 -17.13 -9.06
N SER A 126 -21.01 -16.99 -10.38
CA SER A 126 -19.78 -16.50 -10.99
C SER A 126 -19.42 -15.09 -10.50
N LYS A 127 -20.39 -14.17 -10.48
CA LYS A 127 -20.15 -12.80 -9.97
C LYS A 127 -19.80 -12.80 -8.48
N THR A 128 -20.43 -13.67 -7.69
CA THR A 128 -20.13 -13.81 -6.25
C THR A 128 -18.69 -14.29 -6.04
N GLN A 129 -18.23 -15.28 -6.83
CA GLN A 129 -16.84 -15.76 -6.77
C GLN A 129 -15.84 -14.65 -7.11
N GLU A 130 -16.09 -13.87 -8.17
CA GLU A 130 -15.22 -12.72 -8.49
C GLU A 130 -15.13 -11.71 -7.35
N ILE A 131 -16.25 -11.46 -6.67
CA ILE A 131 -16.32 -10.51 -5.56
C ILE A 131 -15.53 -11.02 -4.34
N THR A 132 -15.60 -12.32 -4.04
CA THR A 132 -14.76 -12.94 -3.01
C THR A 132 -13.28 -12.77 -3.33
N LEU A 133 -12.86 -13.01 -4.58
CA LEU A 133 -11.47 -12.82 -5.00
C LEU A 133 -11.01 -11.36 -4.84
N LEU A 134 -11.87 -10.39 -5.17
CA LEU A 134 -11.57 -8.97 -4.96
C LEU A 134 -11.40 -8.66 -3.46
N GLN A 135 -12.24 -9.21 -2.59
CA GLN A 135 -12.11 -9.05 -1.14
C GLN A 135 -10.80 -9.62 -0.61
N GLU A 136 -10.42 -10.83 -1.03
CA GLU A 136 -9.15 -11.46 -0.66
C GLU A 136 -7.96 -10.62 -1.10
N GLN A 137 -8.01 -10.08 -2.32
CA GLN A 137 -6.95 -9.26 -2.87
C GLN A 137 -6.80 -7.92 -2.11
N VAL A 138 -7.91 -7.28 -1.73
CA VAL A 138 -7.87 -6.06 -0.92
C VAL A 138 -7.30 -6.32 0.47
N GLU A 139 -7.70 -7.40 1.14
CA GLU A 139 -7.16 -7.75 2.45
C GLU A 139 -5.66 -8.10 2.37
N LYS A 140 -5.23 -8.78 1.30
CA LYS A 140 -3.81 -9.00 1.04
C LYS A 140 -3.04 -7.68 0.92
N TYR A 141 -3.49 -6.77 0.06
CA TYR A 141 -2.83 -5.46 -0.12
C TYR A 141 -2.86 -4.61 1.14
N ARG A 142 -3.92 -4.68 1.94
CA ARG A 142 -3.99 -4.02 3.24
C ARG A 142 -2.88 -4.50 4.18
N ASN A 143 -2.72 -5.83 4.30
CA ASN A 143 -1.69 -6.41 5.15
C ASN A 143 -0.28 -6.08 4.65
N GLU A 144 -0.06 -6.15 3.34
CA GLU A 144 1.22 -5.77 2.72
C GLU A 144 1.54 -4.28 3.00
N ASN A 145 0.58 -3.38 2.80
CA ASN A 145 0.76 -1.96 3.09
C ASN A 145 1.05 -1.70 4.56
N GLN A 146 0.36 -2.37 5.49
CA GLN A 146 0.63 -2.22 6.92
C GLN A 146 2.04 -2.70 7.30
N ASN A 147 2.50 -3.80 6.72
CA ASN A 147 3.87 -4.28 6.93
C ASN A 147 4.92 -3.32 6.36
N LEU A 148 4.64 -2.72 5.19
CA LEU A 148 5.51 -1.71 4.60
C LEU A 148 5.59 -0.45 5.47
N VAL A 149 4.46 0.03 6.02
CA VAL A 149 4.44 1.15 6.95
C VAL A 149 5.34 0.87 8.16
N THR A 150 5.18 -0.28 8.82
CA THR A 150 6.04 -0.67 9.95
C THR A 150 7.52 -0.73 9.54
N THR A 151 7.82 -1.24 8.34
CA THR A 151 9.20 -1.33 7.86
C THR A 151 9.82 0.05 7.65
N VAL A 152 9.05 0.98 7.07
CA VAL A 152 9.48 2.37 6.89
C VAL A 152 9.71 3.05 8.24
N GLU A 153 8.79 2.89 9.20
CA GLU A 153 8.96 3.44 10.56
C GLU A 153 10.23 2.92 11.25
N LEU A 154 10.55 1.63 11.10
CA LEU A 154 11.78 1.05 11.62
C LEU A 154 13.04 1.60 10.92
N GLN A 155 12.97 1.78 9.60
CA GLN A 155 14.08 2.37 8.84
C GLN A 155 14.31 3.84 9.20
N ASP A 156 13.24 4.61 9.40
CA ASP A 156 13.32 6.00 9.82
C ASP A 156 13.97 6.12 11.22
N ALA A 157 13.60 5.23 12.15
CA ALA A 157 14.24 5.16 13.46
C ALA A 157 15.74 4.80 13.37
N GLU A 158 16.09 3.82 12.53
CA GLU A 158 17.48 3.43 12.31
C GLU A 158 18.31 4.55 11.68
N LEU A 159 17.72 5.33 10.76
CA LEU A 159 18.36 6.49 10.16
C LEU A 159 18.61 7.58 11.19
N ALA A 160 17.63 7.89 12.05
CA ALA A 160 17.80 8.86 13.12
C ALA A 160 18.93 8.46 14.10
N ASP A 161 19.00 7.19 14.49
CA ASP A 161 20.08 6.68 15.35
C ASP A 161 21.46 6.81 14.67
N LYS A 162 21.52 6.52 13.37
CA LYS A 162 22.76 6.67 12.58
C LYS A 162 23.19 8.12 12.43
N GLU A 163 22.26 9.06 12.28
CA GLU A 163 22.56 10.49 12.23
C GLU A 163 23.19 10.97 13.54
N VAL A 164 22.62 10.58 14.68
CA VAL A 164 23.18 10.88 16.01
C VAL A 164 24.59 10.29 16.18
N LEU A 165 24.80 9.05 15.70
CA LEU A 165 26.11 8.41 15.75
C LEU A 165 27.15 9.15 14.88
N ILE A 166 26.76 9.57 13.67
CA ILE A 166 27.63 10.34 12.78
C ILE A 166 28.01 11.67 13.42
N GLU A 167 27.06 12.38 14.03
CA GLU A 167 27.33 13.65 14.72
C GLU A 167 28.33 13.46 15.87
N SER A 168 28.12 12.45 16.71
CA SER A 168 29.05 12.10 17.79
C SER A 168 30.45 11.78 17.26
N LYS A 169 30.56 10.99 16.19
CA LYS A 169 31.85 10.66 15.56
C LYS A 169 32.54 11.89 14.97
N ASN A 170 31.80 12.83 14.39
CA ASN A 170 32.36 14.08 13.88
C ASN A 170 32.93 14.94 15.01
N GLN A 171 32.26 14.99 16.16
CA GLN A 171 32.77 15.68 17.35
C GLN A 171 34.05 15.01 17.90
N GLU A 172 34.07 13.67 17.97
CA GLU A 172 35.26 12.91 18.36
C GLU A 172 36.45 13.18 17.42
N LEU A 173 36.21 13.19 16.11
CA LEU A 173 37.24 13.49 15.10
C LEU A 173 37.80 14.89 15.28
N ALA A 174 36.93 15.91 15.42
CA ALA A 174 37.36 17.29 15.65
C ALA A 174 38.21 17.42 16.93
N PHE A 175 37.85 16.72 18.00
CA PHE A 175 38.62 16.69 19.24
C PHE A 175 40.01 16.05 19.05
N ILE A 176 40.08 14.91 18.35
CA ILE A 176 41.35 14.23 18.06
C ILE A 176 42.25 15.11 17.18
N GLU A 177 41.70 15.76 16.16
CA GLU A 177 42.43 16.68 15.30
C GLU A 177 43.04 17.85 16.09
N ALA A 178 42.26 18.46 16.99
CA ALA A 178 42.76 19.52 17.87
C ALA A 178 43.91 19.03 18.76
N ARG A 179 43.77 17.83 19.33
CA ARG A 179 44.83 17.22 20.17
C ARG A 179 46.09 16.89 19.38
N ILE A 180 45.97 16.44 18.14
CA ILE A 180 47.12 16.20 17.25
C ILE A 180 47.85 17.51 16.96
N GLN A 181 47.12 18.58 16.63
CA GLN A 181 47.71 19.89 16.39
C GLN A 181 48.44 20.41 17.64
N GLU A 182 47.85 20.26 18.82
CA GLU A 182 48.49 20.63 20.08
C GLU A 182 49.79 19.85 20.32
N LEU A 183 49.75 18.52 20.17
CA LEU A 183 50.94 17.67 20.31
C LEU A 183 52.04 18.03 19.30
N MET A 184 51.68 18.35 18.07
CA MET A 184 52.63 18.80 17.06
C MET A 184 53.30 20.12 17.44
N ILE A 185 52.53 21.09 17.97
CA ILE A 185 53.07 22.36 18.46
C ILE A 185 54.00 22.12 19.66
N GLN A 186 53.55 21.33 20.65
CA GLN A 186 54.35 20.99 21.83
C GLN A 186 55.66 20.30 21.45
N SER A 187 55.61 19.35 20.50
CA SER A 187 56.81 18.66 20.00
C SER A 187 57.78 19.63 19.32
N LYS A 188 57.28 20.55 18.48
CA LYS A 188 58.13 21.57 17.83
C LYS A 188 58.79 22.50 18.85
N VAL A 189 58.03 22.97 19.84
CA VAL A 189 58.56 23.85 20.91
C VAL A 189 59.64 23.12 21.72
N SER A 190 59.37 21.88 22.13
CA SER A 190 60.34 21.06 22.88
C SER A 190 61.62 20.81 22.09
N GLU A 191 61.51 20.51 20.79
CA GLU A 191 62.67 20.34 19.91
C GLU A 191 63.45 21.65 19.74
N ALA A 192 62.76 22.78 19.57
CA ALA A 192 63.38 24.10 19.48
C ALA A 192 64.15 24.45 20.77
N ASP A 193 63.57 24.18 21.94
CA ASP A 193 64.19 24.41 23.25
C ASP A 193 65.41 23.50 23.46
N ALA A 194 65.35 22.25 23.00
CA ALA A 194 66.49 21.33 23.06
C ALA A 194 67.68 21.83 22.22
N TYR A 195 67.44 22.26 20.97
CA TYR A 195 68.48 22.86 20.14
C TYR A 195 69.03 24.14 20.74
N TYR A 196 68.17 25.01 21.27
CA TYR A 196 68.58 26.26 21.92
C TYR A 196 69.47 25.99 23.14
N THR A 197 69.05 25.08 24.01
CA THR A 197 69.82 24.70 25.21
C THR A 197 71.17 24.12 24.83
N ARG A 198 71.23 23.28 23.79
CA ARG A 198 72.49 22.74 23.27
C ARG A 198 73.38 23.85 22.69
N ALA A 199 72.81 24.81 21.97
CA ALA A 199 73.53 25.96 21.43
C ALA A 199 74.18 26.81 22.54
N VAL A 200 73.44 27.09 23.62
CA VAL A 200 73.94 27.81 24.80
C VAL A 200 75.14 27.08 25.42
N ALA A 201 75.06 25.75 25.58
CA ALA A 201 76.16 24.97 26.13
C ALA A 201 77.41 24.98 25.24
N VAL A 202 77.23 24.92 23.92
CA VAL A 202 78.33 25.00 22.93
C VAL A 202 78.96 26.40 22.91
N GLU A 203 78.14 27.45 22.93
CA GLU A 203 78.59 28.85 23.04
C GLU A 203 79.44 29.07 24.30
N GLU A 204 78.97 28.60 25.45
CA GLU A 204 79.68 28.70 26.72
C GLU A 204 81.03 27.96 26.68
N THR A 205 81.06 26.79 26.02
CA THR A 205 82.31 26.04 25.80
C THR A 205 83.30 26.83 24.94
N ALA A 206 82.82 27.50 23.89
CA ALA A 206 83.64 28.37 23.06
C ALA A 206 84.16 29.59 23.85
N ASN A 207 83.33 30.17 24.72
CA ASN A 207 83.71 31.29 25.60
C ASN A 207 84.81 30.90 26.59
N ARG A 208 84.76 29.67 27.13
CA ARG A 208 85.79 29.11 28.03
C ARG A 208 87.12 28.80 27.32
N THR A 209 87.10 28.60 26.00
CA THR A 209 88.31 28.30 25.22
C THR A 209 89.15 29.55 24.99
N ARG A 210 90.19 29.77 25.82
CA ARG A 210 91.04 30.98 25.77
C ARG A 210 92.26 30.89 24.85
N LEU A 211 92.87 29.71 24.75
CA LEU A 211 94.22 29.54 24.15
C LEU A 211 94.22 28.91 22.75
N ALA A 212 93.05 28.69 22.14
CA ALA A 212 92.91 28.09 20.81
C ALA A 212 91.89 28.86 19.93
N PRO A 213 92.29 29.97 19.28
CA PRO A 213 91.37 30.84 18.55
C PRO A 213 90.63 30.16 17.39
N ARG A 214 91.31 29.26 16.66
CA ARG A 214 90.69 28.50 15.56
C ARG A 214 89.56 27.60 16.04
N LYS A 215 89.82 26.81 17.10
CA LYS A 215 88.83 25.94 17.72
C LYS A 215 87.65 26.73 18.27
N LYS A 216 87.92 27.86 18.95
CA LYS A 216 86.87 28.78 19.41
C LYS A 216 85.96 29.25 18.27
N LYS A 217 86.53 29.64 17.13
CA LYS A 217 85.76 30.07 15.95
C LYS A 217 84.91 28.93 15.37
N GLU A 218 85.42 27.72 15.34
CA GLU A 218 84.67 26.53 14.91
C GLU A 218 83.51 26.21 15.87
N THR A 219 83.75 26.22 17.17
CA THR A 219 82.71 25.96 18.19
C THR A 219 81.63 27.06 18.19
N LEU A 220 81.99 28.32 17.93
CA LEU A 220 81.02 29.41 17.76
C LEU A 220 80.17 29.24 16.50
N LYS A 221 80.74 28.74 15.39
CA LYS A 221 79.96 28.40 14.19
C LYS A 221 78.96 27.28 14.45
N GLU A 222 79.39 26.24 15.18
CA GLU A 222 78.50 25.14 15.59
C GLU A 222 77.34 25.65 16.48
N ALA A 223 77.62 26.55 17.43
CA ALA A 223 76.58 27.19 18.23
C ALA A 223 75.57 27.98 17.35
N VAL A 224 76.06 28.75 16.37
CA VAL A 224 75.19 29.48 15.43
C VAL A 224 74.32 28.53 14.60
N GLU A 225 74.83 27.40 14.13
CA GLU A 225 74.02 26.41 13.40
C GLU A 225 72.91 25.82 14.27
N LEU A 226 73.19 25.52 15.54
CA LEU A 226 72.19 25.04 16.49
C LEU A 226 71.14 26.12 16.82
N TYR A 227 71.56 27.37 17.00
CA TYR A 227 70.62 28.49 17.15
C TYR A 227 69.76 28.69 15.91
N ARG A 228 70.30 28.56 14.69
CA ARG A 228 69.52 28.63 13.45
C ARG A 228 68.48 27.52 13.36
N LYS A 229 68.82 26.30 13.81
CA LYS A 229 67.86 25.19 13.92
C LYS A 229 66.74 25.50 14.92
N ALA A 230 67.09 25.98 16.10
CA ALA A 230 66.09 26.42 17.09
C ALA A 230 65.18 27.54 16.56
N LEU A 231 65.75 28.53 15.85
CA LEU A 231 65.00 29.62 15.22
C LEU A 231 64.05 29.10 14.14
N SER A 232 64.50 28.16 13.30
CA SER A 232 63.67 27.55 12.25
C SER A 232 62.46 26.79 12.80
N LEU A 233 62.52 26.36 14.07
CA LEU A 233 61.43 25.70 14.79
C LEU A 233 60.58 26.68 15.62
N GLY A 234 60.87 27.98 15.57
CA GLY A 234 60.06 29.04 16.18
C GLY A 234 60.62 29.65 17.47
N LYS A 235 61.86 29.31 17.89
CA LYS A 235 62.50 29.92 19.07
C LYS A 235 63.13 31.28 18.71
N ASN A 236 62.31 32.33 18.73
CA ASN A 236 62.72 33.69 18.32
C ASN A 236 63.91 34.26 19.13
N GLU A 237 64.08 33.84 20.39
CA GLU A 237 65.23 34.24 21.23
C GLU A 237 66.60 33.89 20.59
N ALA A 238 66.64 32.87 19.73
CA ALA A 238 67.85 32.45 19.03
C ALA A 238 68.38 33.51 18.04
N GLU A 239 67.51 34.37 17.49
CA GLU A 239 67.90 35.39 16.49
C GLU A 239 68.89 36.42 17.06
N ALA A 240 68.65 36.87 18.28
CA ALA A 240 69.54 37.79 18.98
C ALA A 240 70.93 37.15 19.20
N LYS A 241 70.95 35.86 19.56
CA LYS A 241 72.20 35.10 19.79
C LYS A 241 72.99 34.84 18.52
N ILE A 242 72.31 34.50 17.42
CA ILE A 242 72.94 34.37 16.10
C ILE A 242 73.65 35.68 15.74
N THR A 243 72.92 36.80 15.83
CA THR A 243 73.43 38.13 15.48
C THR A 243 74.62 38.54 16.37
N GLU A 244 74.57 38.23 17.66
CA GLU A 244 75.66 38.51 18.61
C GLU A 244 76.93 37.72 18.26
N ILE A 245 76.80 36.42 18.01
CA ILE A 245 77.94 35.54 17.73
C ILE A 245 78.54 35.81 16.35
N GLU A 246 77.71 36.09 15.34
CA GLU A 246 78.18 36.43 13.98
C GLU A 246 79.06 37.68 13.96
N LYS A 247 78.79 38.67 14.83
CA LYS A 247 79.67 39.85 14.99
C LYS A 247 81.03 39.52 15.61
N ARG A 248 81.17 38.37 16.28
CA ARG A 248 82.37 37.93 17.00
C ARG A 248 83.19 36.90 16.22
N LEU A 249 82.67 36.40 15.10
CA LEU A 249 83.31 35.42 14.21
C LEU A 249 84.25 36.08 13.20
#